data_AF-A0A447V319-F1
#
_entry.id   AF-A0A447V319-F1
#
_cell.length_a   1.000
_cell.length_b   1.000
_cell.length_c   1.000
_cell.angle_alpha   90.00
_cell.angle_beta   90.00
_cell.angle_gamma   90.00
#
_symmetry.space_group_name_H-M   'P 1'
#
loop_
_entity.id
_entity.type
_entity.pdbx_description
1 polymer ?
#
loop_
_entity_poly.entity_id
_entity_poly.type
_entity_poly.pdbx_seq_one_letter_code
_entity_poly.pdbx_strand_id
1 'polypeptide(L)'
;MDIVYHLVHGLADSSPQETRLARFFLENFFQLPEATMEQLATRAGVSQATLQQFARTVGCSDMNDFLGQVRHQQQDSRVQQALAAPSQVLGDAAWVDDETLQFLANRGGVGKEVLARFSHSIGREADGDIISRIRQQLASFSQQESRVAQAILQDPGFASSATIDQLAQAAGVSPATITRFARAAGCDDIRDLRMKLAQASAAVPPSELPASWQQRLSLIQQSLSQQLETLPESNVTRAVSLLKLANATHIFSAGAADTPFASLLQYRMLALGLPASVCYDPALMSFTASMLNNGQVMIVFATSTPDSALLAAVRQARRQGAAIIMVAKEPAAAAQAGDVLLSPGDGHYGVLMLIDLLCDGAAAAGQEREK
;
A
#
# COMPACT_ATOMS: atom_id res chain seq x y z
N MET A 1 -5.70 29.63 -11.95
CA MET A 1 -4.68 29.97 -12.98
C MET A 1 -3.37 29.45 -12.45
N ASP A 2 -2.62 28.67 -13.22
CA ASP A 2 -1.33 28.13 -12.78
C ASP A 2 -0.25 29.22 -12.95
N ILE A 3 0.05 29.92 -11.85
CA ILE A 3 0.92 31.10 -11.90
C ILE A 3 2.36 30.70 -12.22
N VAL A 4 2.78 29.51 -11.81
CA VAL A 4 4.12 28.98 -12.10
C VAL A 4 4.24 28.70 -13.59
N TYR A 5 3.24 28.04 -14.19
CA TYR A 5 3.20 27.81 -15.63
C TYR A 5 3.26 29.12 -16.42
N HIS A 6 2.50 30.15 -16.02
CA HIS A 6 2.52 31.45 -16.70
C HIS A 6 3.83 32.21 -16.53
N LEU A 7 4.50 32.11 -15.37
CA LEU A 7 5.82 32.71 -15.16
C LEU A 7 6.93 32.02 -15.98
N VAL A 8 6.82 30.70 -16.20
CA VAL A 8 7.84 29.91 -16.92
C VAL A 8 7.60 29.92 -18.44
N HIS A 9 6.34 29.95 -18.89
CA HIS A 9 5.99 29.79 -20.31
C HIS A 9 5.24 30.98 -20.92
N GLY A 10 4.62 31.83 -20.10
CA GLY A 10 3.85 32.99 -20.56
C GLY A 10 4.70 34.19 -21.00
N LEU A 11 6.03 34.14 -20.86
CA LEU A 11 6.93 35.27 -21.08
C LEU A 11 8.02 35.01 -22.13
N ALA A 12 7.83 34.01 -23.00
CA ALA A 12 8.80 33.63 -24.03
C ALA A 12 9.13 34.76 -25.03
N ASP A 13 8.20 35.70 -25.25
CA ASP A 13 8.32 36.86 -26.15
C ASP A 13 8.37 38.22 -25.40
N SER A 14 8.65 38.20 -24.09
CA SER A 14 8.55 39.38 -23.23
C SER A 14 9.85 40.18 -23.12
N SER A 15 9.76 41.39 -22.57
CA SER A 15 10.92 42.27 -22.39
C SER A 15 11.99 41.64 -21.46
N PRO A 16 13.28 42.01 -21.60
CA PRO A 16 14.34 41.53 -20.72
C PRO A 16 14.08 41.82 -19.23
N GLN A 17 13.31 42.88 -18.95
CA GLN A 17 12.93 43.28 -17.59
C GLN A 17 11.83 42.37 -17.02
N GLU A 18 10.83 41.98 -17.83
CA GLU A 18 9.78 41.05 -17.43
C GLU A 18 10.32 39.64 -17.21
N THR A 19 11.25 39.19 -18.05
CA THR A 19 11.93 37.90 -17.88
C THR A 19 12.72 37.86 -16.56
N ARG A 20 13.39 38.97 -16.22
CA ARG A 20 14.12 39.10 -14.95
C ARG A 20 13.17 39.08 -13.75
N LEU A 21 12.03 39.76 -13.84
CA LEU A 21 11.02 39.78 -12.78
C LEU A 21 10.38 38.40 -12.59
N ALA A 22 10.07 37.68 -13.66
CA ALA A 22 9.53 36.32 -13.56
C ALA A 22 10.52 35.37 -12.89
N ARG A 23 11.80 35.45 -13.26
CA ARG A 23 12.86 34.70 -12.60
C ARG A 23 12.98 35.05 -11.13
N PHE A 24 12.95 36.33 -10.78
CA PHE A 24 12.96 36.79 -9.39
C PHE A 24 11.77 36.22 -8.59
N PHE A 25 10.57 36.21 -9.16
CA PHE A 25 9.37 35.66 -8.51
C PHE A 25 9.42 34.14 -8.38
N LEU A 26 10.00 33.42 -9.35
CA LEU A 26 10.20 31.98 -9.26
C LEU A 26 11.26 31.62 -8.20
N GLU A 27 12.37 32.37 -8.14
CA GLU A 27 13.45 32.14 -7.17
C GLU A 27 13.02 32.45 -5.73
N ASN A 28 12.10 33.39 -5.53
CA ASN A 28 11.62 33.81 -4.21
C ASN A 28 10.21 33.31 -3.88
N PHE A 29 9.67 32.37 -4.69
CA PHE A 29 8.25 32.02 -4.74
C PHE A 29 7.59 31.83 -3.37
N PHE A 30 8.24 31.08 -2.47
CA PHE A 30 7.73 30.76 -1.13
C PHE A 30 7.69 31.94 -0.15
N GLN A 31 8.49 32.98 -0.38
CA GLN A 31 8.64 34.13 0.51
C GLN A 31 7.83 35.35 0.05
N LEU A 32 7.22 35.29 -1.15
CA LEU A 32 6.48 36.41 -1.73
C LEU A 32 5.27 36.88 -0.92
N PRO A 33 4.42 35.99 -0.36
CA PRO A 33 3.18 36.43 0.30
C PRO A 33 3.38 37.21 1.61
N GLU A 34 4.55 37.11 2.21
CA GLU A 34 4.89 37.72 3.49
C GLU A 34 5.54 39.11 3.33
N ALA A 35 5.92 39.48 2.10
CA ALA A 35 6.61 40.74 1.81
C ALA A 35 5.63 41.84 1.40
N THR A 36 5.87 43.07 1.86
CA THR A 36 5.10 44.24 1.40
C THR A 36 5.49 44.64 -0.02
N MET A 37 4.62 45.38 -0.72
CA MET A 37 4.87 45.83 -2.10
C MET A 37 6.16 46.66 -2.22
N GLU A 38 6.51 47.41 -1.17
CA GLU A 38 7.74 48.20 -1.09
C GLU A 38 8.99 47.32 -0.90
N GLN A 39 8.90 46.27 -0.09
CA GLN A 39 9.98 45.30 0.09
C GLN A 39 10.23 44.48 -1.18
N LEU A 40 9.16 44.09 -1.88
CA LEU A 40 9.25 43.38 -3.17
C LEU A 40 9.90 44.27 -4.24
N ALA A 41 9.47 45.54 -4.34
CA ALA A 41 10.07 46.50 -5.27
C ALA A 41 11.56 46.70 -5.01
N THR A 42 11.92 46.85 -3.73
CA THR A 42 13.32 47.02 -3.30
C THR A 42 14.16 45.77 -3.60
N ARG A 43 13.66 44.58 -3.31
CA ARG A 43 14.37 43.31 -3.56
C ARG A 43 14.51 42.98 -5.04
N ALA A 44 13.50 43.32 -5.84
CA ALA A 44 13.54 43.14 -7.29
C ALA A 44 14.32 44.25 -8.02
N GLY A 45 14.69 45.32 -7.33
CA GLY A 45 15.41 46.47 -7.90
C GLY A 45 14.57 47.27 -8.91
N VAL A 46 13.25 47.31 -8.75
CA VAL A 46 12.30 47.99 -9.66
C VAL A 46 11.32 48.88 -8.91
N SER A 47 10.62 49.77 -9.62
CA SER A 47 9.55 50.58 -9.02
C SER A 47 8.29 49.74 -8.75
N GLN A 48 7.47 50.17 -7.78
CA GLN A 48 6.17 49.54 -7.50
C GLN A 48 5.24 49.56 -8.73
N ALA A 49 5.31 50.61 -9.56
CA ALA A 49 4.55 50.69 -10.81
C ALA A 49 4.96 49.59 -11.82
N THR A 50 6.25 49.25 -11.88
CA THR A 50 6.75 48.17 -12.75
C THR A 50 6.21 46.81 -12.29
N LEU A 51 6.14 46.59 -10.97
CA LEU A 51 5.55 45.37 -10.41
C LEU A 51 4.05 45.25 -10.76
N GLN A 52 3.29 46.34 -10.61
CA GLN A 52 1.87 46.35 -10.97
C GLN A 52 1.65 46.08 -12.46
N GLN A 53 2.50 46.64 -13.33
CA GLN A 53 2.44 46.39 -14.77
C GLN A 53 2.77 44.92 -15.09
N PHE A 54 3.79 44.35 -14.44
CA PHE A 54 4.14 42.94 -14.59
C PHE A 54 3.00 42.00 -14.20
N ALA A 55 2.31 42.26 -13.07
CA ALA A 55 1.16 41.45 -12.65
C ALA A 55 0.07 41.40 -13.72
N ARG A 56 -0.18 42.53 -14.40
CA ARG A 56 -1.13 42.61 -15.52
C ARG A 56 -0.65 41.86 -16.76
N THR A 57 0.64 41.92 -17.08
CA THR A 57 1.23 41.14 -18.18
C THR A 57 1.04 39.64 -17.95
N VAL A 58 1.15 39.18 -16.70
CA VAL A 58 0.94 37.76 -16.33
C VAL A 58 -0.55 37.39 -16.27
N GLY A 59 -1.47 38.34 -16.48
CA GLY A 59 -2.92 38.12 -16.53
C GLY A 59 -3.64 38.31 -15.20
N CYS A 60 -2.98 38.85 -14.17
CA CYS A 60 -3.61 39.24 -12.91
C CYS A 60 -4.14 40.68 -13.00
N SER A 61 -5.20 40.98 -12.25
CA SER A 61 -5.79 42.32 -12.21
C SER A 61 -4.84 43.37 -11.58
N ASP A 62 -4.17 42.97 -10.51
CA ASP A 62 -3.13 43.73 -9.82
C ASP A 62 -2.13 42.79 -9.11
N MET A 63 -1.17 43.40 -8.38
CA MET A 63 -0.15 42.65 -7.64
C MET A 63 -0.71 41.89 -6.43
N ASN A 64 -1.83 42.33 -5.85
CA ASN A 64 -2.45 41.64 -4.71
C ASN A 64 -3.15 40.35 -5.17
N ASP A 65 -3.80 40.38 -6.33
CA ASP A 65 -4.35 39.22 -7.04
C ASP A 65 -3.25 38.23 -7.40
N PHE A 66 -2.13 38.69 -7.97
CA PHE A 66 -0.95 37.87 -8.22
C PHE A 66 -0.45 37.15 -6.95
N LEU A 67 -0.25 37.88 -5.84
CA LEU A 67 0.16 37.29 -4.56
C LEU A 67 -0.90 36.38 -3.94
N GLY A 68 -2.19 36.63 -4.21
CA GLY A 68 -3.29 35.75 -3.82
C GLY A 68 -3.23 34.40 -4.53
N GLN A 69 -2.98 34.42 -5.84
CA GLN A 69 -2.82 33.20 -6.65
C GLN A 69 -1.56 32.42 -6.27
N VAL A 70 -0.45 33.11 -5.98
CA VAL A 70 0.77 32.49 -5.43
C VAL A 70 0.48 31.78 -4.10
N ARG A 71 -0.30 32.40 -3.19
CA ARG A 71 -0.69 31.76 -1.92
C ARG A 71 -1.52 30.50 -2.11
N HIS A 72 -2.51 30.53 -3.00
CA HIS A 72 -3.34 29.37 -3.31
C HIS A 72 -2.47 28.22 -3.84
N GLN A 73 -1.54 28.54 -4.74
CA GLN A 73 -0.68 27.54 -5.35
C GLN A 73 0.37 26.96 -4.39
N GLN A 74 0.86 27.74 -3.43
CA GLN A 74 1.69 27.24 -2.34
C GLN A 74 0.92 26.30 -1.40
N GLN A 75 -0.36 26.58 -1.13
CA GLN A 75 -1.20 25.70 -0.32
C GLN A 75 -1.47 24.37 -1.02
N ASP A 76 -1.80 24.38 -2.31
CA ASP A 76 -1.96 23.17 -3.10
C ASP A 76 -0.66 22.35 -3.18
N SER A 77 0.49 23.01 -3.36
CA SER A 77 1.80 22.37 -3.40
C SER A 77 2.21 21.79 -2.05
N ARG A 78 1.86 22.45 -0.92
CA ARG A 78 2.08 21.93 0.44
C ARG A 78 1.18 20.75 0.76
N VAL A 79 -0.07 20.74 0.29
CA VAL A 79 -0.97 19.60 0.43
C VAL A 79 -0.43 18.41 -0.38
N GLN A 80 0.07 18.64 -1.58
CA GLN A 80 0.72 17.61 -2.40
C GLN A 80 2.07 17.13 -1.80
N GLN A 81 2.88 18.02 -1.22
CA GLN A 81 4.10 17.65 -0.49
C GLN A 81 3.83 16.94 0.83
N ALA A 82 2.76 17.28 1.56
CA ALA A 82 2.35 16.54 2.76
C ALA A 82 1.86 15.13 2.41
N LEU A 83 1.29 14.94 1.23
CA LEU A 83 0.95 13.63 0.67
C LEU A 83 2.15 12.87 0.06
N ALA A 84 3.24 13.58 -0.27
CA ALA A 84 4.44 13.04 -0.91
C ALA A 84 5.69 12.97 0.00
N ALA A 85 5.63 13.48 1.23
CA ALA A 85 6.76 13.44 2.15
C ALA A 85 6.97 12.00 2.64
N PRO A 86 8.16 11.40 2.47
CA PRO A 86 8.51 10.20 3.20
C PRO A 86 8.46 10.56 4.68
N SER A 87 7.78 9.71 5.46
CA SER A 87 7.74 9.78 6.92
C SER A 87 9.12 10.15 7.45
N GLN A 88 9.24 11.35 8.03
CA GLN A 88 10.42 11.70 8.81
C GLN A 88 10.56 10.62 9.88
N VAL A 89 11.71 9.94 9.84
CA VAL A 89 12.13 8.97 10.84
C VAL A 89 12.18 9.70 12.17
N LEU A 90 11.07 9.66 12.90
CA LEU A 90 11.06 9.87 14.33
C LEU A 90 11.80 8.65 14.88
N GLY A 91 13.03 8.88 15.34
CA GLY A 91 13.96 7.85 15.76
C GLY A 91 13.28 6.75 16.58
N ASP A 92 13.54 5.52 16.15
CA ASP A 92 13.15 4.22 16.66
C ASP A 92 13.01 4.11 18.20
N ALA A 93 11.92 4.64 18.75
CA ALA A 93 11.38 4.10 20.00
C ALA A 93 10.55 2.83 19.73
N ALA A 94 10.11 2.62 18.48
CA ALA A 94 9.25 1.50 18.07
C ALA A 94 10.01 0.16 18.00
N TRP A 95 11.33 0.17 17.86
CA TRP A 95 12.17 -1.02 17.64
C TRP A 95 13.07 -1.42 18.81
N VAL A 96 12.92 -0.79 19.97
CA VAL A 96 13.66 -1.23 21.16
C VAL A 96 12.97 -2.47 21.70
N ASP A 97 13.63 -3.63 21.58
CA ASP A 97 13.16 -4.87 22.17
C ASP A 97 13.06 -4.75 23.70
N ASP A 98 12.24 -5.62 24.28
CA ASP A 98 11.87 -5.55 25.70
C ASP A 98 13.09 -5.78 26.62
N GLU A 99 14.11 -6.52 26.17
CA GLU A 99 15.36 -6.71 26.90
C GLU A 99 16.19 -5.41 26.92
N THR A 100 16.29 -4.72 25.79
CA THR A 100 16.99 -3.44 25.68
C THR A 100 16.30 -2.35 26.50
N LEU A 101 14.96 -2.29 26.49
CA LEU A 101 14.19 -1.38 27.35
C LEU A 101 14.44 -1.67 28.83
N GLN A 102 14.43 -2.94 29.23
CA GLN A 102 14.67 -3.34 30.60
C GLN A 102 16.12 -3.05 31.05
N PHE A 103 17.08 -3.22 30.14
CA PHE A 103 18.49 -2.89 30.38
C PHE A 103 18.68 -1.38 30.60
N LEU A 104 18.08 -0.54 29.75
CA LEU A 104 18.14 0.92 29.89
C LEU A 104 17.41 1.40 31.16
N ALA A 105 16.26 0.82 31.47
CA ALA A 105 15.51 1.10 32.69
C ALA A 105 16.33 0.80 33.96
N ASN A 106 16.99 -0.36 34.00
CA ASN A 106 17.87 -0.72 35.11
C ASN A 106 19.04 0.26 35.25
N ARG A 107 19.61 0.70 34.13
CA ARG A 107 20.72 1.67 34.12
C ARG A 107 20.29 3.08 34.58
N GLY A 108 19.01 3.41 34.39
CA GLY A 108 18.37 4.63 34.89
C GLY A 108 17.78 4.51 36.30
N GLY A 109 17.94 3.37 36.98
CA GLY A 109 17.40 3.15 38.33
C GLY A 109 15.88 2.91 38.38
N VAL A 110 15.25 2.64 37.23
CA VAL A 110 13.82 2.32 37.14
C VAL A 110 13.62 0.82 37.35
N GLY A 111 12.92 0.44 38.42
CA GLY A 111 12.58 -0.96 38.69
C GLY A 111 11.60 -1.53 37.67
N LYS A 112 11.69 -2.85 37.43
CA LYS A 112 10.79 -3.62 36.52
C LYS A 112 9.32 -3.26 36.66
N GLU A 113 8.87 -3.09 37.89
CA GLU A 113 7.46 -2.83 38.22
C GLU A 113 7.01 -1.42 37.81
N VAL A 114 7.89 -0.42 37.90
CA VAL A 114 7.63 0.96 37.45
C VAL A 114 7.62 1.01 35.92
N LEU A 115 8.53 0.28 35.27
CA LEU A 115 8.56 0.16 33.81
C LEU A 115 7.30 -0.52 33.27
N ALA A 116 6.84 -1.59 33.93
CA ALA A 116 5.59 -2.28 33.57
C ALA A 116 4.37 -1.36 33.73
N ARG A 117 4.27 -0.60 34.83
CA ARG A 117 3.18 0.36 35.06
C ARG A 117 3.21 1.52 34.06
N PHE A 118 4.41 2.00 33.71
CA PHE A 118 4.58 3.06 32.72
C PHE A 118 4.19 2.57 31.33
N SER A 119 4.64 1.38 30.94
CA SER A 119 4.30 0.73 29.66
C SER A 119 2.79 0.50 29.54
N HIS A 120 2.14 0.07 30.63
CA HIS A 120 0.68 -0.03 30.72
C HIS A 120 -0.01 1.34 30.57
N SER A 121 0.53 2.40 31.17
CA SER A 121 -0.07 3.75 31.10
C SER A 121 0.05 4.43 29.73
N ILE A 122 0.99 3.99 28.89
CA ILE A 122 1.23 4.54 27.54
C ILE A 122 0.72 3.60 26.43
N GLY A 123 -0.08 2.58 26.79
CA GLY A 123 -0.66 1.62 25.84
C GLY A 123 0.35 0.68 25.18
N ARG A 124 1.58 0.57 25.72
CA ARG A 124 2.56 -0.44 25.32
C ARG A 124 2.37 -1.65 26.22
N GLU A 125 1.42 -2.51 25.89
CA GLU A 125 1.46 -3.87 26.42
C GLU A 125 2.62 -4.60 25.74
N ALA A 126 3.59 -5.06 26.54
CA ALA A 126 4.73 -5.86 26.09
C ALA A 126 4.36 -7.33 25.84
N ASP A 127 3.09 -7.65 25.62
CA ASP A 127 2.68 -8.91 25.03
C ASP A 127 2.10 -8.53 23.67
N GLY A 128 2.89 -8.71 22.60
CA GLY A 128 2.28 -8.90 21.30
C GLY A 128 1.20 -9.98 21.44
N ASP A 129 0.09 -9.82 20.69
CA ASP A 129 -0.97 -10.82 20.54
C ASP A 129 -0.41 -12.25 20.75
N ILE A 130 -1.04 -13.04 21.63
CA ILE A 130 -0.59 -14.41 21.96
C ILE A 130 -0.27 -15.24 20.71
N ILE A 131 -0.94 -14.98 19.58
CA ILE A 131 -0.65 -15.58 18.28
C ILE A 131 0.74 -15.18 17.76
N SER A 132 1.09 -13.90 17.83
CA SER A 132 2.40 -13.37 17.49
C SER A 132 3.50 -13.98 18.37
N ARG A 133 3.24 -14.11 19.67
CA ARG A 133 4.19 -14.74 20.61
C ARG A 133 4.41 -16.22 20.29
N ILE A 134 3.34 -16.97 20.02
CA ILE A 134 3.43 -18.37 19.60
C ILE A 134 4.22 -18.50 18.29
N ARG A 135 4.04 -17.59 17.32
CA ARG A 135 4.83 -17.57 16.07
C ARG A 135 6.31 -17.32 16.31
N GLN A 136 6.65 -16.34 17.15
CA GLN A 136 8.04 -16.01 17.46
C GLN A 136 8.77 -17.15 18.19
N GLN A 137 8.07 -17.84 19.10
CA GLN A 137 8.63 -18.93 19.88
C GLN A 137 8.55 -20.30 19.19
N LEU A 138 7.98 -20.37 17.98
CA LEU A 138 7.72 -21.64 17.29
C LEU A 138 8.96 -22.54 17.15
N ALA A 139 10.13 -21.94 16.93
CA ALA A 139 11.41 -22.64 16.81
C ALA A 139 11.99 -23.11 18.15
N SER A 140 11.54 -22.55 19.27
CA SER A 140 11.99 -22.90 20.63
C SER A 140 11.14 -23.99 21.29
N PHE A 141 9.95 -24.26 20.76
CA PHE A 141 9.07 -25.30 21.29
C PHE A 141 9.60 -26.71 21.01
N SER A 142 9.36 -27.64 21.94
CA SER A 142 9.62 -29.06 21.69
C SER A 142 8.76 -29.59 20.54
N GLN A 143 9.10 -30.75 19.98
CA GLN A 143 8.36 -31.33 18.87
C GLN A 143 6.85 -31.51 19.16
N GLN A 144 6.51 -31.85 20.41
CA GLN A 144 5.12 -32.03 20.85
C GLN A 144 4.42 -30.69 21.04
N GLU A 145 5.09 -29.70 21.61
CA GLU A 145 4.56 -28.33 21.78
C GLU A 145 4.40 -27.60 20.44
N SER A 146 5.30 -27.83 19.49
CA SER A 146 5.22 -27.26 18.14
C SER A 146 3.97 -27.75 17.40
N ARG A 147 3.54 -29.00 17.60
CA ARG A 147 2.26 -29.51 17.06
C ARG A 147 1.06 -28.77 17.64
N VAL A 148 1.10 -28.47 18.94
CA VAL A 148 0.05 -27.68 19.61
C VAL A 148 0.03 -26.26 19.08
N ALA A 149 1.21 -25.62 18.96
CA ALA A 149 1.35 -24.29 18.39
C ALA A 149 0.80 -24.24 16.95
N GLN A 150 1.14 -25.21 16.10
CA GLN A 150 0.64 -25.28 14.72
C GLN A 150 -0.88 -25.45 14.68
N ALA A 151 -1.46 -26.33 15.50
CA ALA A 151 -2.91 -26.50 15.57
C ALA A 151 -3.63 -25.21 15.99
N ILE A 152 -3.06 -24.46 16.94
CA ILE A 152 -3.60 -23.17 17.37
C ILE A 152 -3.46 -22.11 16.27
N LEU A 153 -2.32 -22.05 15.58
CA LEU A 153 -2.08 -21.08 14.51
C LEU A 153 -2.91 -21.35 13.25
N GLN A 154 -3.32 -22.59 13.03
CA GLN A 154 -4.22 -22.97 11.93
C GLN A 154 -5.66 -22.50 12.17
N ASP A 155 -6.17 -22.65 13.40
CA ASP A 155 -7.51 -22.21 13.77
C ASP A 155 -7.57 -21.62 15.19
N PRO A 156 -7.21 -20.34 15.35
CA PRO A 156 -7.26 -19.64 16.64
C PRO A 156 -8.67 -19.59 17.24
N GLY A 157 -9.70 -19.47 16.38
CA GLY A 157 -11.10 -19.41 16.78
C GLY A 157 -11.55 -20.71 17.44
N PHE A 158 -11.28 -21.85 16.80
CA PHE A 158 -11.49 -23.17 17.39
C PHE A 158 -10.71 -23.31 18.69
N ALA A 159 -9.41 -22.99 18.69
CA ALA A 159 -8.54 -23.16 19.87
C ALA A 159 -9.01 -22.35 21.09
N SER A 160 -9.60 -21.17 20.89
CA SER A 160 -10.18 -20.35 21.97
C SER A 160 -11.41 -21.01 22.64
N SER A 161 -12.20 -21.75 21.86
CA SER A 161 -13.48 -22.33 22.29
C SER A 161 -13.39 -23.81 22.68
N ALA A 162 -12.36 -24.53 22.19
CA ALA A 162 -12.17 -25.96 22.39
C ALA A 162 -11.89 -26.36 23.84
N THR A 163 -12.27 -27.59 24.20
CA THR A 163 -11.82 -28.25 25.44
C THR A 163 -10.38 -28.73 25.29
N ILE A 164 -9.72 -29.03 26.43
CA ILE A 164 -8.34 -29.56 26.42
C ILE A 164 -8.26 -30.84 25.59
N ASP A 165 -9.26 -31.73 25.71
CA ASP A 165 -9.29 -33.00 24.99
C ASP A 165 -9.47 -32.79 23.49
N GLN A 166 -10.32 -31.84 23.09
CA GLN A 166 -10.51 -31.48 21.68
C GLN A 166 -9.23 -30.89 21.08
N LEU A 167 -8.54 -30.00 21.80
CA LEU A 167 -7.30 -29.42 21.34
C LEU A 167 -6.16 -30.45 21.29
N ALA A 168 -6.10 -31.35 22.28
CA ALA A 168 -5.16 -32.47 22.30
C ALA A 168 -5.38 -33.42 21.12
N GLN A 169 -6.63 -33.73 20.80
CA GLN A 169 -6.99 -34.54 19.65
C GLN A 169 -6.62 -33.85 18.33
N ALA A 170 -6.93 -32.57 18.18
CA ALA A 170 -6.60 -31.79 16.97
C ALA A 170 -5.08 -31.70 16.75
N ALA A 171 -4.29 -31.53 17.82
CA ALA A 171 -2.83 -31.48 17.75
C ALA A 171 -2.16 -32.87 17.72
N GLY A 172 -2.91 -33.96 17.94
CA GLY A 172 -2.36 -35.32 18.03
C GLY A 172 -1.41 -35.52 19.21
N VAL A 173 -1.72 -34.92 20.36
CA VAL A 173 -0.90 -34.96 21.59
C VAL A 173 -1.73 -35.36 22.82
N SER A 174 -1.08 -35.52 23.97
CA SER A 174 -1.78 -35.78 25.24
C SER A 174 -2.33 -34.48 25.87
N PRO A 175 -3.40 -34.53 26.67
CA PRO A 175 -3.88 -33.37 27.44
C PRO A 175 -2.80 -32.73 28.33
N ALA A 176 -1.88 -33.53 28.88
CA ALA A 176 -0.77 -33.04 29.68
C ALA A 176 0.22 -32.18 28.85
N THR A 177 0.38 -32.49 27.56
CA THR A 177 1.19 -31.70 26.63
C THR A 177 0.59 -30.31 26.45
N ILE A 178 -0.74 -30.20 26.34
CA ILE A 178 -1.42 -28.92 26.20
C ILE A 178 -1.17 -28.02 27.42
N THR A 179 -1.26 -28.58 28.63
CA THR A 179 -1.00 -27.83 29.87
C THR A 179 0.45 -27.35 29.96
N ARG A 180 1.42 -28.17 29.49
CA ARG A 180 2.83 -27.76 29.42
C ARG A 180 3.05 -26.67 28.38
N PHE A 181 2.43 -26.81 27.20
CA PHE A 181 2.46 -25.81 26.15
C PHE A 181 1.95 -24.45 26.63
N ALA A 182 0.81 -24.40 27.33
CA ALA A 182 0.27 -23.15 27.85
C ALA A 182 1.31 -22.38 28.69
N ARG A 183 2.03 -23.09 29.57
CA ARG A 183 3.11 -22.49 30.37
C ARG A 183 4.33 -22.11 29.53
N ALA A 184 4.72 -22.93 28.56
CA ALA A 184 5.83 -22.63 27.65
C ALA A 184 5.54 -21.40 26.78
N ALA A 185 4.28 -21.20 26.39
CA ALA A 185 3.79 -20.02 25.67
C ALA A 185 3.63 -18.77 26.55
N GLY A 186 3.89 -18.87 27.86
CA GLY A 186 3.82 -17.75 28.79
C GLY A 186 2.44 -17.47 29.37
N CYS A 187 1.55 -18.46 29.38
CA CYS A 187 0.26 -18.41 30.07
C CYS A 187 0.35 -19.12 31.41
N ASP A 188 -0.41 -18.67 32.40
CA ASP A 188 -0.43 -19.29 33.73
C ASP A 188 -1.03 -20.70 33.68
N ASP A 189 -2.10 -20.84 32.89
CA ASP A 189 -2.79 -22.10 32.65
C ASP A 189 -3.49 -22.12 31.27
N ILE A 190 -4.21 -23.21 31.02
CA ILE A 190 -5.03 -23.38 29.81
C ILE A 190 -6.15 -22.34 29.72
N ARG A 191 -6.73 -21.89 30.84
CA ARG A 191 -7.83 -20.93 30.82
C ARG A 191 -7.33 -19.55 30.42
N ASP A 192 -6.16 -19.15 30.93
CA ASP A 192 -5.44 -17.96 30.52
C ASP A 192 -5.06 -18.02 29.03
N LEU A 193 -4.50 -19.15 28.57
CA LEU A 193 -4.25 -19.36 27.13
C LEU A 193 -5.52 -19.18 26.30
N ARG A 194 -6.64 -19.79 26.70
CA ARG A 194 -7.93 -19.65 25.99
C ARG A 194 -8.47 -18.23 26.01
N MET A 195 -8.34 -17.53 27.13
CA MET A 195 -8.74 -16.12 27.26
C MET A 195 -7.93 -15.24 26.32
N LYS A 196 -6.59 -15.36 26.33
CA LYS A 196 -5.71 -14.61 25.43
C LYS A 196 -5.98 -14.97 23.98
N LEU A 197 -6.22 -16.24 23.65
CA LEU A 197 -6.60 -16.67 22.30
C LEU A 197 -7.96 -16.12 21.89
N ALA A 198 -8.94 -16.04 22.81
CA ALA A 198 -10.24 -15.44 22.54
C ALA A 198 -10.13 -13.92 22.33
N GLN A 199 -9.26 -13.23 23.07
CA GLN A 199 -8.97 -11.81 22.89
C GLN A 199 -8.23 -11.53 21.57
N ALA A 200 -7.32 -12.41 21.17
CA ALA A 200 -6.62 -12.35 19.90
C ALA A 200 -7.51 -12.69 18.69
N SER A 201 -8.41 -13.67 18.87
CA SER A 201 -9.34 -14.11 17.83
C SER A 201 -10.56 -13.20 17.73
N ALA A 202 -10.91 -12.50 18.81
CA ALA A 202 -11.81 -11.36 18.75
C ALA A 202 -11.09 -10.27 17.96
N ALA A 203 -11.63 -9.94 16.79
CA ALA A 203 -11.21 -8.77 16.03
C ALA A 203 -10.99 -7.61 17.00
N VAL A 204 -9.76 -7.07 17.02
CA VAL A 204 -9.28 -5.87 17.72
C VAL A 204 -10.34 -5.29 18.67
N PRO A 205 -10.15 -5.33 20.01
CA PRO A 205 -11.15 -4.78 20.93
C PRO A 205 -11.52 -3.35 20.46
N PRO A 206 -12.81 -3.06 20.18
CA PRO A 206 -13.21 -1.83 19.50
C PRO A 206 -13.22 -0.61 20.43
N SER A 207 -12.22 -0.46 21.31
CA SER A 207 -12.28 0.56 22.37
C SER A 207 -11.39 1.79 22.19
N GLU A 208 -10.64 1.94 21.10
CA GLU A 208 -9.85 3.19 20.88
C GLU A 208 -9.94 3.80 19.48
N LEU A 209 -10.47 3.08 18.49
CA LEU A 209 -10.61 3.61 17.12
C LEU A 209 -11.88 4.46 17.00
N PRO A 210 -11.83 5.60 16.28
CA PRO A 210 -13.04 6.35 15.93
C PRO A 210 -14.06 5.44 15.24
N ALA A 211 -15.36 5.61 15.57
CA ALA A 211 -16.43 4.76 15.03
C ALA A 211 -16.46 4.71 13.48
N SER A 212 -16.12 5.82 12.83
CA SER A 212 -16.02 5.89 11.36
C SER A 212 -14.91 5.00 10.78
N TRP A 213 -13.82 4.80 11.52
CA TRP A 213 -12.71 3.94 11.11
C TRP A 213 -13.06 2.48 11.31
N GLN A 214 -13.72 2.14 12.42
CA GLN A 214 -14.25 0.81 12.67
C GLN A 214 -15.23 0.41 11.57
N GLN A 215 -16.20 1.28 11.26
CA GLN A 215 -17.16 1.04 10.18
C GLN A 215 -16.47 0.85 8.82
N ARG A 216 -15.46 1.68 8.52
CA ARG A 216 -14.68 1.54 7.28
C ARG A 216 -13.92 0.21 7.23
N LEU A 217 -13.29 -0.20 8.33
CA LEU A 217 -12.58 -1.47 8.42
C LEU A 217 -13.53 -2.65 8.21
N SER A 218 -14.68 -2.64 8.87
CA SER A 218 -15.70 -3.68 8.71
C SER A 218 -16.20 -3.77 7.27
N LEU A 219 -16.42 -2.64 6.58
CA LEU A 219 -16.81 -2.63 5.16
C LEU A 219 -15.72 -3.22 4.26
N ILE A 220 -14.45 -2.90 4.52
CA ILE A 220 -13.31 -3.46 3.76
C ILE A 220 -13.23 -4.98 3.99
N GLN A 221 -13.28 -5.42 5.24
CA GLN A 221 -13.23 -6.85 5.59
C GLN A 221 -14.38 -7.61 4.93
N GLN A 222 -15.61 -7.10 5.02
CA GLN A 222 -16.77 -7.71 4.38
C GLN A 222 -16.60 -7.80 2.86
N SER A 223 -16.11 -6.74 2.22
CA SER A 223 -15.91 -6.74 0.76
C SER A 223 -14.84 -7.74 0.33
N LEU A 224 -13.73 -7.85 1.07
CA LEU A 224 -12.67 -8.81 0.79
C LEU A 224 -13.15 -10.26 1.00
N SER A 225 -13.89 -10.53 2.08
CA SER A 225 -14.47 -11.86 2.32
C SER A 225 -15.43 -12.27 1.19
N GLN A 226 -16.32 -11.37 0.78
CA GLN A 226 -17.24 -11.61 -0.34
C GLN A 226 -16.50 -11.84 -1.66
N GLN A 227 -15.42 -11.10 -1.91
CA GLN A 227 -14.58 -11.33 -3.07
C GLN A 227 -13.94 -12.72 -3.02
N LEU A 228 -13.38 -13.17 -1.90
CA LEU A 228 -12.79 -14.50 -1.77
C LEU A 228 -13.81 -15.62 -1.97
N GLU A 229 -15.05 -15.44 -1.51
CA GLU A 229 -16.13 -16.40 -1.72
C GLU A 229 -16.55 -16.52 -3.18
N THR A 230 -16.47 -15.43 -3.94
CA THR A 230 -16.94 -15.37 -5.34
C THR A 230 -15.83 -15.53 -6.38
N LEU A 231 -14.58 -15.33 -5.98
CA LEU A 231 -13.41 -15.45 -6.85
C LEU A 231 -13.09 -16.93 -7.13
N PRO A 232 -13.20 -17.40 -8.38
CA PRO A 232 -12.90 -18.79 -8.69
C PRO A 232 -11.41 -19.09 -8.47
N GLU A 233 -11.10 -20.01 -7.57
CA GLU A 233 -9.72 -20.45 -7.30
C GLU A 233 -9.03 -20.96 -8.58
N SER A 234 -9.79 -21.59 -9.47
CA SER A 234 -9.31 -22.04 -10.78
C SER A 234 -8.80 -20.90 -11.66
N ASN A 235 -9.41 -19.72 -11.61
CA ASN A 235 -8.95 -18.54 -12.35
C ASN A 235 -7.62 -18.03 -11.79
N VAL A 236 -7.49 -17.93 -10.46
CA VAL A 236 -6.25 -17.51 -9.81
C VAL A 236 -5.12 -18.51 -10.13
N THR A 237 -5.39 -19.80 -9.99
CA THR A 237 -4.43 -20.87 -10.28
C THR A 237 -3.98 -20.85 -11.74
N ARG A 238 -4.92 -20.64 -12.66
CA ARG A 238 -4.62 -20.53 -14.09
C ARG A 238 -3.80 -19.28 -14.40
N ALA A 239 -4.13 -18.13 -13.82
CA ALA A 239 -3.36 -16.90 -13.96
C ALA A 239 -1.91 -17.10 -13.47
N VAL A 240 -1.74 -17.64 -12.26
CA VAL A 240 -0.42 -17.96 -11.69
C VAL A 240 0.36 -18.92 -12.60
N SER A 241 -0.29 -19.94 -13.16
CA SER A 241 0.34 -20.89 -14.09
C SER A 241 0.83 -20.21 -15.38
N LEU A 242 0.03 -19.30 -15.94
CA LEU A 242 0.42 -18.50 -17.10
C LEU A 242 1.64 -17.62 -16.78
N LEU A 243 1.65 -16.94 -15.64
CA LEU A 243 2.76 -16.08 -15.22
C LEU A 243 4.06 -16.85 -15.02
N LYS A 244 3.99 -18.09 -14.51
CA LYS A 244 5.16 -18.97 -14.31
C LYS A 244 5.78 -19.46 -15.61
N LEU A 245 4.97 -19.63 -16.65
CA LEU A 245 5.41 -20.09 -17.97
C LEU A 245 5.82 -18.93 -18.88
N ALA A 246 5.49 -17.69 -18.51
CA ALA A 246 5.78 -16.51 -19.29
C ALA A 246 7.27 -16.14 -19.25
N ASN A 247 7.83 -15.85 -20.41
CA ASN A 247 9.18 -15.28 -20.54
C ASN A 247 9.20 -13.79 -20.21
N ALA A 248 8.06 -13.10 -20.37
CA ALA A 248 7.87 -11.71 -19.97
C ALA A 248 6.39 -11.39 -19.77
N THR A 249 6.13 -10.43 -18.88
CA THR A 249 4.79 -9.92 -18.56
C THR A 249 4.67 -8.46 -18.96
N HIS A 250 3.60 -8.11 -19.66
CA HIS A 250 3.29 -6.74 -20.07
C HIS A 250 2.01 -6.29 -19.39
N ILE A 251 2.09 -5.18 -18.64
CA ILE A 251 1.01 -4.73 -17.78
C ILE A 251 0.44 -3.42 -18.34
N PHE A 252 -0.85 -3.39 -18.66
CA PHE A 252 -1.55 -2.20 -19.13
C PHE A 252 -2.62 -1.78 -18.10
N SER A 253 -2.97 -0.50 -18.11
CA SER A 253 -4.03 0.08 -17.29
C SER A 253 -5.07 0.78 -18.15
N ALA A 254 -6.36 0.66 -17.79
CA ALA A 254 -7.48 1.33 -18.46
C ALA A 254 -7.54 2.83 -18.14
N GLY A 255 -6.99 3.25 -17.01
CA GLY A 255 -6.99 4.65 -16.63
C GLY A 255 -6.05 4.98 -15.46
N ALA A 256 -6.08 6.25 -15.06
CA ALA A 256 -5.24 6.77 -13.99
C ALA A 256 -5.49 6.06 -12.64
N ALA A 257 -6.72 5.64 -12.36
CA ALA A 257 -7.06 4.90 -11.14
C ALA A 257 -6.40 3.50 -11.09
N ASP A 258 -6.14 2.90 -12.26
CA ASP A 258 -5.55 1.56 -12.39
C ASP A 258 -4.00 1.59 -12.42
N THR A 259 -3.43 2.77 -12.69
CA THR A 259 -2.00 2.96 -12.90
C THR A 259 -1.13 2.61 -11.68
N PRO A 260 -1.49 2.99 -10.43
CA PRO A 260 -0.73 2.59 -9.25
C PRO A 260 -0.65 1.08 -9.07
N PHE A 261 -1.71 0.34 -9.39
CA PHE A 261 -1.74 -1.13 -9.29
C PHE A 261 -0.82 -1.77 -10.33
N ALA A 262 -0.79 -1.23 -11.55
CA ALA A 262 0.13 -1.68 -12.59
C ALA A 262 1.60 -1.51 -12.18
N SER A 263 1.96 -0.35 -11.62
CA SER A 263 3.32 -0.10 -11.09
C SER A 263 3.68 -1.03 -9.93
N LEU A 264 2.75 -1.22 -8.99
CA LEU A 264 2.95 -2.10 -7.85
C LEU A 264 3.19 -3.55 -8.29
N LEU A 265 2.38 -4.04 -9.21
CA LEU A 265 2.54 -5.39 -9.75
C LEU A 265 3.88 -5.54 -10.46
N GLN A 266 4.28 -4.56 -11.29
CA GLN A 266 5.58 -4.56 -11.94
C GLN A 266 6.72 -4.67 -10.93
N TYR A 267 6.70 -3.83 -9.90
CA TYR A 267 7.72 -3.84 -8.85
C TYR A 267 7.81 -5.20 -8.17
N ARG A 268 6.67 -5.78 -7.75
CA ARG A 268 6.65 -7.08 -7.08
C ARG A 268 7.10 -8.21 -7.99
N MET A 269 6.71 -8.21 -9.26
CA MET A 269 7.15 -9.22 -10.21
C MET A 269 8.67 -9.15 -10.46
N LEU A 270 9.23 -7.95 -10.63
CA LEU A 270 10.67 -7.75 -10.77
C LEU A 270 11.42 -8.21 -9.52
N ALA A 271 10.90 -7.94 -8.32
CA ALA A 271 11.46 -8.42 -7.06
C ALA A 271 11.46 -9.96 -6.94
N LEU A 272 10.53 -10.63 -7.63
CA LEU A 272 10.47 -12.10 -7.75
C LEU A 272 11.32 -12.65 -8.90
N GLY A 273 12.06 -11.80 -9.62
CA GLY A 273 12.86 -12.21 -10.79
C GLY A 273 12.03 -12.49 -12.05
N LEU A 274 10.76 -12.07 -12.09
CA LEU A 274 9.88 -12.21 -13.25
C LEU A 274 9.95 -10.93 -14.11
N PRO A 275 10.38 -11.02 -15.39
CA PRO A 275 10.45 -9.85 -16.26
C PRO A 275 9.07 -9.22 -16.46
N ALA A 276 8.91 -7.96 -16.05
CA ALA A 276 7.65 -7.23 -16.14
C ALA A 276 7.86 -5.78 -16.62
N SER A 277 7.02 -5.33 -17.56
CA SER A 277 6.99 -3.95 -18.06
C SER A 277 5.58 -3.37 -18.01
N VAL A 278 5.48 -2.08 -17.72
CA VAL A 278 4.21 -1.34 -17.75
C VAL A 278 4.20 -0.37 -18.93
N CYS A 279 3.07 -0.27 -19.63
CA CYS A 279 2.86 0.72 -20.68
C CYS A 279 1.67 1.61 -20.33
N TYR A 280 1.90 2.92 -20.24
CA TYR A 280 0.85 3.92 -19.95
C TYR A 280 0.39 4.69 -21.19
N ASP A 281 1.23 4.75 -22.21
CA ASP A 281 0.94 5.51 -23.43
C ASP A 281 0.07 4.65 -24.39
N PRO A 282 -1.14 5.11 -24.76
CA PRO A 282 -2.03 4.35 -25.64
C PRO A 282 -1.46 4.06 -27.04
N ALA A 283 -0.63 4.95 -27.59
CA ALA A 283 0.03 4.72 -28.86
C ALA A 283 1.07 3.60 -28.72
N LEU A 284 1.85 3.61 -27.64
CA LEU A 284 2.81 2.54 -27.34
C LEU A 284 2.16 1.20 -26.99
N MET A 285 0.95 1.20 -26.39
CA MET A 285 0.21 -0.03 -26.11
C MET A 285 -0.04 -0.83 -27.39
N SER A 286 -0.42 -0.16 -28.48
CA SER A 286 -0.67 -0.80 -29.77
C SER A 286 0.60 -1.42 -30.37
N PHE A 287 1.72 -0.69 -30.33
CA PHE A 287 3.02 -1.21 -30.77
C PHE A 287 3.46 -2.41 -29.92
N THR A 288 3.40 -2.28 -28.60
CA THR A 288 3.78 -3.33 -27.66
C THR A 288 2.93 -4.58 -27.89
N ALA A 289 1.60 -4.44 -27.98
CA ALA A 289 0.68 -5.54 -28.24
C ALA A 289 0.97 -6.26 -29.56
N SER A 290 1.40 -5.54 -30.60
CA SER A 290 1.73 -6.13 -31.91
C SER A 290 2.99 -6.99 -31.90
N MET A 291 3.89 -6.78 -30.93
CA MET A 291 5.15 -7.51 -30.79
C MET A 291 5.07 -8.70 -29.83
N LEU A 292 3.91 -8.90 -29.18
CA LEU A 292 3.74 -10.02 -28.27
C LEU A 292 3.72 -11.36 -28.99
N ASN A 293 3.89 -12.45 -28.25
CA ASN A 293 3.88 -13.81 -28.78
C ASN A 293 3.44 -14.86 -27.74
N ASN A 294 3.36 -16.12 -28.17
CA ASN A 294 2.92 -17.29 -27.38
C ASN A 294 3.72 -17.61 -26.11
N GLY A 295 4.79 -16.87 -25.79
CA GLY A 295 5.55 -17.01 -24.54
C GLY A 295 5.38 -15.83 -23.58
N GLN A 296 4.48 -14.90 -23.87
CA GLN A 296 4.29 -13.68 -23.09
C GLN A 296 2.86 -13.57 -22.55
N VAL A 297 2.75 -12.92 -21.40
CA VAL A 297 1.47 -12.65 -20.75
C VAL A 297 1.21 -11.15 -20.77
N MET A 298 -0.01 -10.77 -21.13
CA MET A 298 -0.53 -9.43 -20.93
C MET A 298 -1.46 -9.43 -19.71
N ILE A 299 -1.19 -8.55 -18.75
CA ILE A 299 -2.10 -8.27 -17.64
C ILE A 299 -2.73 -6.90 -17.87
N VAL A 300 -4.04 -6.80 -17.75
CA VAL A 300 -4.74 -5.52 -17.92
C VAL A 300 -5.58 -5.21 -16.70
N PHE A 301 -5.25 -4.10 -16.03
CA PHE A 301 -6.10 -3.51 -15.01
C PHE A 301 -7.16 -2.63 -15.66
N ALA A 302 -8.41 -3.09 -15.62
CA ALA A 302 -9.58 -2.41 -16.18
C ALA A 302 -10.70 -2.34 -15.14
N THR A 303 -10.38 -1.81 -13.95
CA THR A 303 -11.42 -1.49 -12.96
C THR A 303 -12.21 -0.25 -13.36
N SER A 304 -11.58 0.62 -14.14
CA SER A 304 -12.22 1.71 -14.88
C SER A 304 -12.63 1.27 -16.29
N THR A 305 -13.53 2.03 -16.93
CA THR A 305 -13.99 1.76 -18.29
C THR A 305 -12.80 1.83 -19.26
N PRO A 306 -12.45 0.73 -19.94
CA PRO A 306 -11.35 0.73 -20.89
C PRO A 306 -11.72 1.51 -22.15
N ASP A 307 -10.76 2.28 -22.66
CA ASP A 307 -10.93 2.99 -23.92
C ASP A 307 -10.79 2.07 -25.14
N SER A 308 -11.10 2.62 -26.32
CA SER A 308 -11.02 1.87 -27.57
C SER A 308 -9.60 1.43 -27.93
N ALA A 309 -8.58 2.18 -27.51
CA ALA A 309 -7.18 1.90 -27.80
C ALA A 309 -6.69 0.68 -27.01
N LEU A 310 -6.99 0.62 -25.70
CA LEU A 310 -6.69 -0.52 -24.86
C LEU A 310 -7.43 -1.77 -25.34
N LEU A 311 -8.71 -1.67 -25.66
CA LEU A 311 -9.47 -2.80 -26.20
C LEU A 311 -8.94 -3.28 -27.56
N ALA A 312 -8.39 -2.38 -28.38
CA ALA A 312 -7.74 -2.76 -29.62
C ALA A 312 -6.39 -3.46 -29.36
N ALA A 313 -5.60 -2.96 -28.41
CA ALA A 313 -4.34 -3.56 -28.00
C ALA A 313 -4.53 -4.98 -27.43
N VAL A 314 -5.54 -5.19 -26.57
CA VAL A 314 -5.91 -6.51 -26.03
C VAL A 314 -6.26 -7.48 -27.16
N ARG A 315 -7.09 -7.05 -28.12
CA ARG A 315 -7.43 -7.87 -29.30
C ARG A 315 -6.21 -8.17 -30.17
N GLN A 316 -5.29 -7.22 -30.31
CA GLN A 316 -4.07 -7.42 -31.07
C GLN A 316 -3.13 -8.41 -30.40
N ALA A 317 -2.92 -8.29 -29.09
CA ALA A 317 -2.13 -9.23 -28.30
C ALA A 317 -2.66 -10.67 -28.42
N ARG A 318 -3.99 -10.83 -28.34
CA ARG A 318 -4.65 -12.13 -28.52
C ARG A 318 -4.37 -12.73 -29.89
N ARG A 319 -4.39 -11.92 -30.96
CA ARG A 319 -4.09 -12.39 -32.32
C ARG A 319 -2.65 -12.86 -32.47
N GLN A 320 -1.73 -12.27 -31.72
CA GLN A 320 -0.34 -12.73 -31.65
C GLN A 320 -0.15 -13.93 -30.69
N GLY A 321 -1.23 -14.37 -30.04
CA GLY A 321 -1.29 -15.54 -29.17
C GLY A 321 -0.67 -15.33 -27.78
N ALA A 322 -0.48 -14.08 -27.37
CA ALA A 322 -0.17 -13.77 -25.97
C ALA A 322 -1.36 -14.13 -25.08
N ALA A 323 -1.07 -14.70 -23.91
CA ALA A 323 -2.10 -15.00 -22.93
C ALA A 323 -2.53 -13.73 -22.19
N ILE A 324 -3.84 -13.56 -21.97
CA ILE A 324 -4.41 -12.32 -21.43
C ILE A 324 -5.08 -12.57 -20.08
N ILE A 325 -4.62 -11.88 -19.05
CA ILE A 325 -5.21 -11.85 -17.72
C ILE A 325 -5.88 -10.48 -17.53
N MET A 326 -7.19 -10.47 -17.34
CA MET A 326 -7.97 -9.25 -17.11
C MET A 326 -8.29 -9.11 -15.62
N VAL A 327 -7.98 -7.94 -15.05
CA VAL A 327 -8.44 -7.54 -13.72
C VAL A 327 -9.53 -6.48 -13.91
N ALA A 328 -10.79 -6.91 -13.90
CA ALA A 328 -11.92 -6.06 -14.27
C ALA A 328 -13.20 -6.50 -13.56
N LYS A 329 -14.14 -5.58 -13.33
CA LYS A 329 -15.47 -5.93 -12.79
C LYS A 329 -16.36 -6.52 -13.89
N GLU A 330 -17.10 -7.59 -13.58
CA GLU A 330 -18.12 -8.09 -14.50
C GLU A 330 -19.35 -7.16 -14.58
N PRO A 331 -20.05 -7.08 -15.73
CA PRO A 331 -19.73 -7.67 -17.02
C PRO A 331 -19.09 -6.61 -17.94
N ALA A 332 -17.89 -6.11 -17.61
CA ALA A 332 -17.18 -5.22 -18.52
C ALA A 332 -16.94 -5.93 -19.87
N ALA A 333 -17.16 -5.25 -21.00
CA ALA A 333 -16.89 -5.81 -22.34
C ALA A 333 -15.45 -6.35 -22.50
N ALA A 334 -14.52 -5.82 -21.69
CA ALA A 334 -13.14 -6.28 -21.55
C ALA A 334 -13.01 -7.71 -20.99
N ALA A 335 -13.95 -8.16 -20.16
CA ALA A 335 -13.92 -9.47 -19.51
C ALA A 335 -14.00 -10.63 -20.52
N GLN A 336 -14.76 -10.46 -21.60
CA GLN A 336 -14.86 -11.45 -22.69
C GLN A 336 -13.61 -11.51 -23.56
N ALA A 337 -12.71 -10.53 -23.41
CA ALA A 337 -11.47 -10.43 -24.16
C ALA A 337 -10.25 -11.03 -23.43
N GLY A 338 -10.42 -11.49 -22.18
CA GLY A 338 -9.38 -12.18 -21.41
C GLY A 338 -9.43 -13.70 -21.55
N ASP A 339 -8.30 -14.37 -21.34
CA ASP A 339 -8.23 -15.83 -21.20
C ASP A 339 -8.47 -16.25 -19.74
N VAL A 340 -8.16 -15.33 -18.82
CA VAL A 340 -8.49 -15.40 -17.39
C VAL A 340 -9.08 -14.06 -16.96
N LEU A 341 -10.19 -14.11 -16.21
CA LEU A 341 -10.79 -12.96 -15.58
C LEU A 341 -10.63 -13.06 -14.05
N LEU A 342 -10.10 -12.01 -13.45
CA LEU A 342 -9.98 -11.83 -12.02
C LEU A 342 -10.82 -10.62 -11.62
N SER A 343 -11.99 -10.87 -11.05
CA SER A 343 -12.92 -9.81 -10.65
C SER A 343 -12.56 -9.28 -9.28
N PRO A 344 -12.11 -8.02 -9.14
CA PRO A 344 -11.93 -7.40 -7.83
C PRO A 344 -13.31 -7.07 -7.23
N GLY A 345 -13.39 -7.12 -5.91
CA GLY A 345 -14.49 -6.58 -5.14
C GLY A 345 -14.55 -5.05 -5.21
N ASP A 346 -15.26 -4.45 -4.28
CA ASP A 346 -15.40 -3.00 -4.26
C ASP A 346 -14.17 -2.30 -3.65
N GLY A 347 -13.73 -1.24 -4.31
CA GLY A 347 -12.59 -0.43 -3.89
C GLY A 347 -11.22 -1.00 -4.29
N HIS A 348 -10.18 -0.30 -3.88
CA HIS A 348 -8.79 -0.61 -4.24
C HIS A 348 -8.23 -1.87 -3.55
N TYR A 349 -8.75 -2.22 -2.36
CA TYR A 349 -8.23 -3.36 -1.60
C TYR A 349 -8.46 -4.70 -2.29
N GLY A 350 -9.54 -4.84 -3.05
CA GLY A 350 -9.81 -6.04 -3.82
C GLY A 350 -8.78 -6.28 -4.93
N VAL A 351 -8.29 -5.21 -5.56
CA VAL A 351 -7.21 -5.27 -6.56
C VAL A 351 -5.88 -5.61 -5.90
N LEU A 352 -5.59 -5.01 -4.74
CA LEU A 352 -4.38 -5.32 -3.97
C LEU A 352 -4.35 -6.80 -3.56
N MET A 353 -5.47 -7.35 -3.08
CA MET A 353 -5.58 -8.76 -2.75
C MET A 353 -5.30 -9.67 -3.96
N LEU A 354 -5.79 -9.30 -5.16
CA LEU A 354 -5.47 -10.06 -6.38
C LEU A 354 -3.97 -10.00 -6.72
N ILE A 355 -3.32 -8.85 -6.54
CA ILE A 355 -1.87 -8.71 -6.73
C ILE A 355 -1.11 -9.59 -5.72
N ASP A 356 -1.56 -9.65 -4.46
CA ASP A 356 -1.02 -10.54 -3.43
C ASP A 356 -1.13 -12.00 -3.85
N LEU A 357 -2.33 -12.46 -4.21
CA LEU A 357 -2.55 -13.85 -4.65
C LEU A 357 -1.71 -14.24 -5.87
N LEU A 358 -1.57 -13.34 -6.85
CA LEU A 358 -0.76 -13.61 -8.04
C LEU A 358 0.73 -13.71 -7.71
N CYS A 359 1.25 -12.77 -6.92
CA CYS A 359 2.67 -12.73 -6.56
C CYS A 359 3.06 -13.88 -5.62
N ASP A 360 2.24 -14.16 -4.61
CA ASP A 360 2.49 -15.23 -3.63
C ASP A 360 2.43 -16.60 -4.32
N GLY A 361 1.43 -16.79 -5.20
CA GLY A 361 1.33 -17.99 -6.03
C GLY A 361 2.51 -18.16 -6.98
N ALA A 362 3.05 -17.07 -7.53
CA ALA A 362 4.25 -17.10 -8.37
C ALA A 362 5.52 -17.42 -7.55
N ALA A 363 5.65 -16.86 -6.36
CA ALA A 363 6.80 -17.05 -5.46
C ALA A 363 6.90 -18.48 -4.91
N ALA A 364 5.78 -19.08 -4.49
CA ALA A 364 5.76 -20.40 -3.86
C ALA A 364 6.36 -21.52 -4.74
N ALA A 365 6.35 -21.39 -6.07
CA ALA A 365 6.94 -22.38 -6.98
C ALA A 365 8.39 -22.08 -7.39
N GLY A 366 8.92 -20.89 -7.09
CA GLY A 366 10.34 -20.59 -7.30
C GLY A 366 11.24 -21.46 -6.40
N GLN A 367 10.78 -21.77 -5.19
CA GLN A 367 11.47 -22.63 -4.23
C GLN A 367 11.54 -24.11 -4.62
N GLU A 368 10.70 -24.57 -5.56
CA GLU A 368 10.74 -25.95 -6.07
C GLU A 368 11.74 -26.13 -7.22
N ARG A 369 12.21 -25.04 -7.87
CA ARG A 369 13.23 -25.10 -8.92
C ARG A 369 14.67 -25.09 -8.40
N GLU A 370 14.88 -24.75 -7.12
CA GLU A 370 16.19 -24.72 -6.45
C GLU A 370 16.49 -25.96 -5.59
N LYS A 371 15.55 -26.91 -5.50
CA LYS A 371 15.78 -28.26 -4.93
C LYS A 371 15.90 -29.27 -6.05
#